data_AF-A0A931DY68-F1
#
_entry.id   AF-A0A931DY68-F1
#
_cell.length_a   1.000
_cell.length_b   1.000
_cell.length_c   1.000
_cell.angle_alpha   90.00
_cell.angle_beta   90.00
_cell.angle_gamma   90.00
#
_symmetry.space_group_name_H-M   'P 1'
#
loop_
_entity.id
_entity.type
_entity.pdbx_description
1 polymer ?
#
loop_
_entity_poly.entity_id
_entity_poly.type
_entity_poly.pdbx_seq_one_letter_code
_entity_poly.pdbx_strand_id
1 'polypeptide(L)'
;MSLRTRLVAAATVVAVSTALPVPHAVAAPEELATPGIPVAAATSEEPASDQPAAEQPATKDGYVTWNMKGSFWKHLEGPLAKAEFTTTGGAYKSDDSFVFPIDTDGSKIGADGSGTLKLDGTATVRAYKGLGKDGAWGLDVTYSNLRVEFKNNKATLYADFTMSGRGGQGQGRFVEDQGTNMAMVDFILPGAIKPGTDFKAQNRSTVARDGLEKSLLNYKNGQKLDDGYVSVVVYKNAELPQVDTTPSGSSQTQKIVAIVLGVITAIAAILGVAAFAMPNIQF
;
A
#
# COMPACT_ATOMS: atom_id res chain seq x y z
N MET A 1 8.48 -11.03 -84.41
CA MET A 1 7.92 -12.40 -84.46
C MET A 1 7.74 -12.90 -83.03
N SER A 2 6.48 -13.05 -82.63
CA SER A 2 5.92 -13.76 -81.47
C SER A 2 6.32 -13.42 -80.02
N LEU A 3 5.30 -12.91 -79.32
CA LEU A 3 5.04 -12.87 -77.87
C LEU A 3 5.46 -14.12 -77.09
N ARG A 4 5.76 -13.93 -75.79
CA ARG A 4 4.96 -14.48 -74.67
C ARG A 4 5.32 -13.83 -73.33
N THR A 5 4.48 -12.86 -72.97
CA THR A 5 4.23 -12.35 -71.61
C THR A 5 4.02 -13.52 -70.65
N ARG A 6 4.76 -13.58 -69.54
CA ARG A 6 4.42 -14.43 -68.39
C ARG A 6 3.92 -13.55 -67.25
N LEU A 7 2.61 -13.60 -67.08
CA LEU A 7 1.86 -13.18 -65.90
C LEU A 7 2.18 -14.14 -64.77
N VAL A 8 2.67 -13.66 -63.62
CA VAL A 8 2.67 -14.42 -62.37
C VAL A 8 1.70 -13.72 -61.43
N ALA A 9 0.64 -14.47 -61.11
CA ALA A 9 -0.50 -14.03 -60.34
C ALA A 9 -0.14 -13.77 -58.87
N ALA A 10 -0.81 -12.76 -58.29
CA ALA A 10 -0.88 -12.55 -56.86
C ALA A 10 -1.55 -13.75 -56.17
N ALA A 11 -0.86 -14.36 -55.22
CA ALA A 11 -1.43 -15.36 -54.33
C ALA A 11 -1.85 -14.67 -53.02
N THR A 12 -3.15 -14.41 -52.89
CA THR A 12 -3.81 -14.09 -51.63
C THR A 12 -3.76 -15.32 -50.73
N VAL A 13 -3.07 -15.23 -49.59
CA VAL A 13 -3.12 -16.27 -48.55
C VAL A 13 -4.30 -15.93 -47.63
N VAL A 14 -5.40 -16.69 -47.78
CA VAL A 14 -6.48 -16.76 -46.80
C VAL A 14 -6.07 -17.80 -45.76
N ALA A 15 -5.81 -17.37 -44.53
CA ALA A 15 -5.63 -18.29 -43.41
C ALA A 15 -7.02 -18.81 -42.98
N VAL A 16 -7.29 -20.08 -43.28
CA VAL A 16 -8.47 -20.81 -42.81
C VAL A 16 -8.24 -21.25 -41.37
N SER A 17 -9.06 -20.72 -40.46
CA SER A 17 -9.18 -21.18 -39.08
C SER A 17 -9.97 -22.49 -39.06
N THR A 18 -9.33 -23.59 -38.64
CA THR A 18 -10.02 -24.86 -38.36
C THR A 18 -10.20 -25.03 -36.86
N ALA A 19 -11.40 -24.67 -36.38
CA ALA A 19 -11.91 -25.09 -35.08
C ALA A 19 -12.56 -26.47 -35.21
N LEU A 20 -12.19 -27.42 -34.35
CA LEU A 20 -12.80 -28.73 -34.24
C LEU A 20 -13.96 -28.68 -33.21
N PRO A 21 -15.18 -29.16 -33.54
CA PRO A 21 -16.30 -29.22 -32.61
C PRO A 21 -16.33 -30.54 -31.83
N VAL A 22 -16.53 -30.48 -30.51
CA VAL A 22 -16.84 -31.65 -29.67
C VAL A 22 -18.37 -31.76 -29.51
N PRO A 23 -19.00 -32.88 -29.87
CA PRO A 23 -20.45 -33.02 -29.85
C PRO A 23 -21.01 -33.29 -28.44
N HIS A 24 -22.06 -32.56 -28.07
CA HIS A 24 -23.03 -32.93 -27.04
C HIS A 24 -24.12 -33.83 -27.63
N ALA A 25 -24.41 -34.96 -27.00
CA ALA A 25 -25.75 -35.56 -26.80
C ALA A 25 -25.64 -37.07 -26.55
N VAL A 26 -26.00 -37.53 -25.35
CA VAL A 26 -26.64 -38.84 -25.14
C VAL A 26 -27.74 -38.65 -24.09
N ALA A 27 -28.90 -39.21 -24.43
CA ALA A 27 -30.21 -39.01 -23.86
C ALA A 27 -30.46 -39.73 -22.51
N ALA A 28 -31.52 -39.28 -21.85
CA ALA A 28 -32.19 -39.87 -20.69
C ALA A 28 -32.73 -41.29 -20.95
N PRO A 29 -33.10 -42.00 -19.86
CA PRO A 29 -34.39 -42.69 -19.84
C PRO A 29 -35.23 -42.34 -18.60
N GLU A 30 -36.54 -42.18 -18.82
CA GLU A 30 -37.58 -42.08 -17.79
C GLU A 30 -37.99 -43.48 -17.25
N GLU A 31 -38.17 -43.52 -15.92
CA GLU A 31 -39.25 -44.13 -15.14
C GLU A 31 -39.52 -45.65 -15.12
N LEU A 32 -39.35 -46.26 -13.93
CA LEU A 32 -40.27 -47.25 -13.32
C LEU A 32 -40.33 -47.05 -11.79
N ALA A 33 -41.53 -47.11 -11.24
CA ALA A 33 -41.93 -46.67 -9.90
C ALA A 33 -41.81 -47.74 -8.77
N THR A 34 -41.33 -47.31 -7.57
CA THR A 34 -41.68 -47.61 -6.13
C THR A 34 -41.93 -49.05 -5.60
N PRO A 35 -41.87 -49.36 -4.26
CA PRO A 35 -41.69 -48.49 -3.06
C PRO A 35 -40.71 -48.99 -1.94
N GLY A 36 -40.21 -48.03 -1.14
CA GLY A 36 -40.29 -48.07 0.33
C GLY A 36 -39.21 -48.76 1.17
N ILE A 37 -38.27 -47.99 1.76
CA ILE A 37 -37.75 -48.15 3.14
C ILE A 37 -37.36 -46.74 3.67
N PRO A 38 -37.86 -46.27 4.83
CA PRO A 38 -37.42 -45.01 5.42
C PRO A 38 -36.09 -45.23 6.16
N VAL A 39 -35.03 -44.48 5.80
CA VAL A 39 -33.84 -44.36 6.64
C VAL A 39 -33.68 -42.90 7.02
N ALA A 40 -33.60 -42.72 8.34
CA ALA A 40 -33.70 -41.47 9.06
C ALA A 40 -32.67 -40.43 8.64
N ALA A 41 -33.08 -39.16 8.76
CA ALA A 41 -32.20 -38.01 8.73
C ALA A 41 -31.14 -38.12 9.84
N ALA A 42 -29.89 -38.13 9.45
CA ALA A 42 -28.78 -37.78 10.32
C ALA A 42 -28.16 -36.50 9.75
N THR A 43 -28.61 -35.37 10.26
CA THR A 43 -27.87 -34.11 10.18
C THR A 43 -26.56 -34.35 10.90
N SER A 44 -25.50 -34.59 10.14
CA SER A 44 -24.14 -34.59 10.66
C SER A 44 -23.71 -33.13 10.74
N GLU A 45 -23.93 -32.51 11.89
CA GLU A 45 -23.23 -31.27 12.28
C GLU A 45 -21.74 -31.61 12.36
N GLU A 46 -21.03 -31.35 11.27
CA GLU A 46 -19.57 -31.32 11.27
C GLU A 46 -19.14 -30.11 12.11
N PRO A 47 -18.31 -30.30 13.16
CA PRO A 47 -17.89 -29.19 13.98
C PRO A 47 -17.08 -28.22 13.12
N ALA A 48 -17.56 -26.97 13.04
CA ALA A 48 -16.80 -25.86 12.53
C ALA A 48 -15.44 -25.87 13.22
N SER A 49 -14.39 -26.10 12.43
CA SER A 49 -13.03 -26.02 12.91
C SER A 49 -12.77 -24.56 13.26
N ASP A 50 -12.88 -24.24 14.56
CA ASP A 50 -12.32 -23.02 15.14
C ASP A 50 -10.79 -23.12 15.04
N GLN A 51 -10.28 -22.82 13.84
CA GLN A 51 -8.89 -22.49 13.67
C GLN A 51 -8.65 -21.18 14.44
N PRO A 52 -7.69 -21.12 15.37
CA PRO A 52 -7.36 -19.88 16.05
C PRO A 52 -7.02 -18.84 14.99
N ALA A 53 -7.83 -17.78 14.89
CA ALA A 53 -7.42 -16.57 14.22
C ALA A 53 -6.12 -16.15 14.91
N ALA A 54 -5.02 -16.08 14.14
CA ALA A 54 -3.76 -15.55 14.66
C ALA A 54 -4.09 -14.22 15.36
N GLU A 55 -3.72 -14.10 16.65
CA GLU A 55 -3.99 -12.90 17.43
C GLU A 55 -3.43 -11.70 16.67
N GLN A 56 -4.34 -10.92 16.06
CA GLN A 56 -3.95 -9.73 15.32
C GLN A 56 -3.30 -8.78 16.32
N PRO A 57 -2.04 -8.37 16.11
CA PRO A 57 -1.37 -7.49 17.05
C PRO A 57 -2.17 -6.19 17.17
N ALA A 58 -2.45 -5.79 18.41
CA ALA A 58 -3.23 -4.59 18.69
C ALA A 58 -2.50 -3.34 18.18
N THR A 59 -3.01 -2.75 17.11
CA THR A 59 -2.52 -1.49 16.53
C THR A 59 -3.17 -0.32 17.27
N LYS A 60 -2.60 0.10 18.40
CA LYS A 60 -3.23 1.07 19.32
C LYS A 60 -3.47 2.45 18.71
N ASP A 61 -2.63 2.87 17.78
CA ASP A 61 -2.63 4.22 17.20
C ASP A 61 -3.18 4.24 15.77
N GLY A 62 -3.39 3.06 15.20
CA GLY A 62 -3.87 2.87 13.85
C GLY A 62 -2.91 2.05 13.01
N TYR A 63 -3.27 1.89 11.74
CA TYR A 63 -2.55 1.03 10.81
C TYR A 63 -2.83 1.40 9.37
N VAL A 64 -1.93 0.95 8.50
CA VAL A 64 -2.12 0.96 7.05
C VAL A 64 -2.10 -0.48 6.55
N THR A 65 -3.15 -0.85 5.83
CA THR A 65 -3.22 -2.13 5.11
C THR A 65 -2.88 -1.88 3.65
N TRP A 66 -1.97 -2.67 3.09
CA TRP A 66 -1.63 -2.63 1.68
C TRP A 66 -1.66 -4.02 1.08
N ASN A 67 -2.53 -4.20 0.08
CA ASN A 67 -2.70 -5.48 -0.59
C ASN A 67 -1.90 -5.59 -1.90
N MET A 68 -1.17 -4.54 -2.30
CA MET A 68 -0.48 -4.47 -3.58
C MET A 68 -1.45 -4.63 -4.77
N LYS A 69 -1.77 -5.87 -5.18
CA LYS A 69 -2.80 -6.23 -6.16
C LYS A 69 -3.28 -7.67 -5.92
N GLY A 70 -4.58 -7.93 -5.99
CA GLY A 70 -5.14 -9.29 -5.82
C GLY A 70 -4.51 -10.39 -6.71
N SER A 71 -4.17 -10.09 -7.97
CA SER A 71 -3.52 -11.07 -8.87
C SER A 71 -2.14 -11.52 -8.41
N PHE A 72 -1.42 -10.66 -7.65
CA PHE A 72 -0.15 -11.03 -7.05
C PHE A 72 -0.34 -12.16 -6.04
N TRP A 73 -1.29 -12.01 -5.12
CA TRP A 73 -1.61 -13.01 -4.10
C TRP A 73 -2.09 -14.31 -4.71
N LYS A 74 -2.95 -14.24 -5.74
CA LYS A 74 -3.37 -15.43 -6.48
C LYS A 74 -2.19 -16.20 -7.10
N HIS A 75 -1.14 -15.51 -7.55
CA HIS A 75 0.07 -16.19 -8.01
C HIS A 75 0.86 -16.83 -6.85
N LEU A 76 0.94 -16.17 -5.70
CA LEU A 76 1.64 -16.68 -4.51
C LEU A 76 0.96 -17.89 -3.88
N GLU A 77 -0.37 -17.96 -3.94
CA GLU A 77 -1.18 -19.09 -3.48
C GLU A 77 -1.10 -20.31 -4.42
N GLY A 78 -0.60 -20.13 -5.64
CA GLY A 78 -0.46 -21.20 -6.60
C GLY A 78 0.48 -22.31 -6.12
N PRO A 79 0.23 -23.58 -6.49
CA PRO A 79 1.00 -24.73 -6.00
C PRO A 79 2.49 -24.70 -6.39
N LEU A 80 2.84 -23.94 -7.42
CA LEU A 80 4.22 -23.75 -7.88
C LEU A 80 4.98 -22.66 -7.12
N ALA A 81 4.27 -21.66 -6.60
CA ALA A 81 4.90 -20.52 -5.94
C ALA A 81 5.47 -20.89 -4.59
N LYS A 82 4.74 -21.70 -3.80
CA LYS A 82 5.12 -22.09 -2.43
C LYS A 82 5.63 -20.88 -1.64
N ALA A 83 4.83 -19.82 -1.64
CA ALA A 83 5.26 -18.53 -1.13
C ALA A 83 5.46 -18.56 0.40
N GLU A 84 6.52 -17.90 0.84
CA GLU A 84 6.83 -17.64 2.24
C GLU A 84 6.70 -16.12 2.50
N PHE A 85 6.12 -15.78 3.64
CA PHE A 85 5.88 -14.42 4.06
C PHE A 85 6.57 -14.17 5.39
N THR A 86 7.32 -13.09 5.51
CA THR A 86 7.97 -12.72 6.77
C THR A 86 7.74 -11.25 7.05
N THR A 87 7.36 -10.93 8.27
CA THR A 87 7.16 -9.55 8.73
C THR A 87 7.91 -9.30 10.03
N THR A 88 8.29 -8.04 10.26
CA THR A 88 8.95 -7.60 11.50
C THR A 88 8.35 -6.28 11.98
N GLY A 89 8.74 -5.83 13.18
CA GLY A 89 8.35 -4.50 13.71
C GLY A 89 6.84 -4.32 13.85
N GLY A 90 6.12 -5.37 14.28
CA GLY A 90 4.68 -5.34 14.48
C GLY A 90 3.84 -5.44 13.21
N ALA A 91 4.45 -5.37 12.02
CA ALA A 91 3.76 -5.68 10.78
C ALA A 91 3.36 -7.16 10.72
N TYR A 92 2.26 -7.45 10.05
CA TYR A 92 1.76 -8.82 9.89
C TYR A 92 1.04 -9.01 8.55
N LYS A 93 0.94 -10.27 8.12
CA LYS A 93 0.12 -10.66 6.96
C LYS A 93 -1.32 -10.87 7.41
N SER A 94 -2.26 -10.33 6.66
CA SER A 94 -3.70 -10.58 6.80
C SER A 94 -4.27 -10.96 5.44
N ASP A 95 -4.68 -12.21 5.26
CA ASP A 95 -5.21 -12.73 3.99
C ASP A 95 -4.35 -12.36 2.77
N ASP A 96 -4.85 -11.52 1.87
CA ASP A 96 -4.20 -11.02 0.67
C ASP A 96 -3.52 -9.66 0.90
N SER A 97 -3.06 -9.36 2.11
CA SER A 97 -2.49 -8.05 2.43
C SER A 97 -1.45 -8.09 3.54
N PHE A 98 -0.68 -7.01 3.61
CA PHE A 98 0.15 -6.69 4.77
C PHE A 98 -0.48 -5.54 5.55
N VAL A 99 -0.39 -5.61 6.88
CA VAL A 99 -0.84 -4.59 7.80
C VAL A 99 0.38 -4.05 8.54
N PHE A 100 0.55 -2.73 8.50
CA PHE A 100 1.67 -2.01 9.12
C PHE A 100 1.12 -1.06 10.20
N PRO A 101 1.58 -1.17 11.46
CA PRO A 101 1.26 -0.20 12.50
C PRO A 101 1.76 1.20 12.15
N ILE A 102 1.10 2.23 12.68
CA ILE A 102 1.58 3.62 12.58
C ILE A 102 2.64 3.86 13.65
N ASP A 103 3.80 4.37 13.23
CA ASP A 103 4.85 4.92 14.10
C ASP A 103 4.45 6.36 14.46
N THR A 104 4.02 6.57 15.71
CA THR A 104 3.54 7.89 16.16
C THR A 104 4.64 8.94 16.21
N ASP A 105 5.85 8.56 16.62
CA ASP A 105 7.00 9.46 16.79
C ASP A 105 7.50 9.99 15.43
N GLY A 106 7.41 9.13 14.41
CA GLY A 106 7.76 9.45 13.03
C GLY A 106 6.66 10.13 12.22
N SER A 107 5.43 10.18 12.74
CA SER A 107 4.25 10.65 12.02
C SER A 107 3.89 12.10 12.38
N LYS A 108 3.21 12.80 11.47
CA LYS A 108 2.80 14.21 11.63
C LYS A 108 1.52 14.49 10.86
N ILE A 109 0.58 15.21 11.49
CA ILE A 109 -0.64 15.68 10.81
C ILE A 109 -0.76 17.20 11.02
N GLY A 110 -0.85 17.94 9.92
CA GLY A 110 -1.06 19.38 9.90
C GLY A 110 -2.54 19.75 9.92
N ALA A 111 -2.84 20.93 10.48
CA ALA A 111 -4.20 21.48 10.48
C ALA A 111 -4.70 21.83 9.06
N ASP A 112 -3.79 21.99 8.11
CA ASP A 112 -4.08 22.26 6.69
C ASP A 112 -4.50 21.01 5.89
N GLY A 113 -4.61 19.85 6.56
CA GLY A 113 -4.96 18.58 5.94
C GLY A 113 -3.81 17.92 5.19
N SER A 114 -2.56 18.35 5.43
CA SER A 114 -1.35 17.67 4.97
C SER A 114 -0.67 16.89 6.09
N GLY A 115 0.18 15.93 5.73
CA GLY A 115 0.93 15.18 6.74
C GLY A 115 1.68 13.97 6.21
N THR A 116 2.27 13.24 7.14
CA THR A 116 2.98 11.98 6.90
C THR A 116 2.63 11.00 8.00
N LEU A 117 2.23 9.79 7.63
CA LEU A 117 2.14 8.65 8.55
C LEU A 117 3.33 7.74 8.29
N LYS A 118 4.31 7.71 9.19
CA LYS A 118 5.39 6.72 9.17
C LYS A 118 4.84 5.39 9.70
N LEU A 119 5.28 4.29 9.10
CA LEU A 119 4.77 2.96 9.41
C LEU A 119 5.90 2.09 9.94
N ASP A 120 5.58 1.31 10.97
CA ASP A 120 6.51 0.36 11.55
C ASP A 120 6.54 -0.95 10.76
N GLY A 121 7.72 -1.57 10.80
CA GLY A 121 7.93 -2.92 10.33
C GLY A 121 8.40 -3.05 8.89
N THR A 122 8.52 -4.32 8.51
CA THR A 122 8.94 -4.73 7.16
C THR A 122 8.07 -5.88 6.69
N ALA A 123 7.97 -6.04 5.38
CA ALA A 123 7.28 -7.17 4.76
C ALA A 123 8.14 -7.77 3.66
N THR A 124 8.39 -9.07 3.77
CA THR A 124 9.16 -9.85 2.79
C THR A 124 8.25 -10.90 2.16
N VAL A 125 8.30 -11.01 0.84
CA VAL A 125 7.64 -12.05 0.05
C VAL A 125 8.72 -12.85 -0.67
N ARG A 126 8.72 -14.16 -0.44
CA ARG A 126 9.58 -15.12 -1.13
C ARG A 126 8.73 -16.14 -1.86
N ALA A 127 9.02 -16.43 -3.13
CA ALA A 127 8.34 -17.47 -3.89
C ALA A 127 9.25 -18.10 -4.94
N TYR A 128 8.84 -19.27 -5.43
CA TYR A 128 9.55 -20.06 -6.43
C TYR A 128 10.96 -20.48 -5.97
N LYS A 129 11.01 -21.19 -4.83
CA LYS A 129 12.27 -21.69 -4.25
C LYS A 129 13.09 -22.49 -5.27
N GLY A 130 14.38 -22.19 -5.39
CA GLY A 130 15.27 -22.87 -6.34
C GLY A 130 15.23 -22.32 -7.78
N LEU A 131 14.35 -21.35 -8.08
CA LEU A 131 14.21 -20.76 -9.42
C LEU A 131 14.89 -19.39 -9.57
N GLY A 132 15.63 -18.96 -8.55
CA GLY A 132 16.48 -17.78 -8.56
C GLY A 132 17.94 -18.09 -8.92
N LYS A 133 18.76 -17.04 -8.95
CA LYS A 133 20.19 -17.13 -9.21
C LYS A 133 20.84 -18.09 -8.21
N ASP A 134 21.67 -19.00 -8.70
CA ASP A 134 22.42 -19.97 -7.87
C ASP A 134 21.53 -20.80 -6.92
N GLY A 135 20.27 -21.06 -7.33
CA GLY A 135 19.30 -21.83 -6.53
C GLY A 135 18.55 -21.00 -5.47
N ALA A 136 18.65 -19.67 -5.52
CA ALA A 136 17.88 -18.75 -4.67
C ALA A 136 16.38 -18.75 -5.02
N TRP A 137 15.64 -17.82 -4.44
CA TRP A 137 14.22 -17.61 -4.71
C TRP A 137 13.99 -16.95 -6.08
N GLY A 138 12.99 -17.42 -6.82
CA GLY A 138 12.59 -16.80 -8.09
C GLY A 138 11.83 -15.48 -7.91
N LEU A 139 11.37 -15.19 -6.69
CA LEU A 139 10.89 -13.91 -6.21
C LEU A 139 11.37 -13.76 -4.77
N ASP A 140 12.13 -12.71 -4.47
CA ASP A 140 12.47 -12.28 -3.11
C ASP A 140 12.34 -10.76 -3.10
N VAL A 141 11.28 -10.22 -2.51
CA VAL A 141 11.03 -8.78 -2.42
C VAL A 141 10.79 -8.39 -0.98
N THR A 142 11.50 -7.38 -0.51
CA THR A 142 11.34 -6.80 0.83
C THR A 142 10.93 -5.35 0.70
N TYR A 143 9.93 -4.94 1.48
CA TYR A 143 9.53 -3.55 1.67
C TYR A 143 9.84 -3.11 3.09
N SER A 144 10.40 -1.91 3.22
CA SER A 144 10.76 -1.30 4.50
C SER A 144 10.57 0.21 4.46
N ASN A 145 10.70 0.87 5.62
CA ASN A 145 10.63 2.32 5.75
C ASN A 145 9.38 2.92 5.07
N LEU A 146 8.23 2.27 5.30
CA LEU A 146 6.99 2.65 4.64
C LEU A 146 6.43 3.93 5.27
N ARG A 147 5.83 4.77 4.43
CA ARG A 147 5.15 5.99 4.88
C ARG A 147 4.06 6.41 3.91
N VAL A 148 2.97 6.95 4.44
CA VAL A 148 1.93 7.60 3.65
C VAL A 148 2.12 9.11 3.75
N GLU A 149 2.41 9.77 2.63
CA GLU A 149 2.26 11.22 2.54
C GLU A 149 0.87 11.56 2.03
N PHE A 150 0.26 12.61 2.56
CA PHE A 150 -1.03 13.06 2.10
C PHE A 150 -1.16 14.58 2.13
N LYS A 151 -2.01 15.09 1.25
CA LYS A 151 -2.47 16.47 1.23
C LYS A 151 -3.92 16.51 0.76
N ASN A 152 -4.77 17.11 1.59
CA ASN A 152 -6.22 17.06 1.40
C ASN A 152 -6.70 15.60 1.31
N ASN A 153 -7.21 15.20 0.15
CA ASN A 153 -7.68 13.84 -0.11
C ASN A 153 -6.72 13.02 -0.97
N LYS A 154 -5.57 13.55 -1.39
CA LYS A 154 -4.59 12.82 -2.20
C LYS A 154 -3.55 12.22 -1.27
N ALA A 155 -3.23 10.95 -1.47
CA ALA A 155 -2.23 10.24 -0.70
C ALA A 155 -1.35 9.36 -1.59
N THR A 156 -0.10 9.19 -1.16
CA THR A 156 0.89 8.32 -1.80
C THR A 156 1.57 7.47 -0.73
N LEU A 157 1.61 6.16 -0.96
CA LEU A 157 2.42 5.24 -0.16
C LEU A 157 3.83 5.20 -0.75
N TYR A 158 4.82 5.50 0.08
CA TYR A 158 6.23 5.36 -0.22
C TYR A 158 6.82 4.19 0.55
N ALA A 159 7.86 3.59 0.00
CA ALA A 159 8.67 2.59 0.69
C ALA A 159 10.10 2.54 0.12
N ASP A 160 10.99 1.96 0.90
CA ASP A 160 12.22 1.37 0.38
C ASP A 160 11.90 -0.05 -0.08
N PHE A 161 12.62 -0.54 -1.09
CA PHE A 161 12.53 -1.94 -1.48
C PHE A 161 13.88 -2.52 -1.88
N THR A 162 14.03 -3.82 -1.67
CA THR A 162 15.01 -4.66 -2.35
C THR A 162 14.26 -5.77 -3.07
N MET A 163 14.71 -6.13 -4.26
CA MET A 163 14.12 -7.23 -5.01
C MET A 163 15.20 -8.05 -5.70
N SER A 164 15.02 -9.37 -5.71
CA SER A 164 15.78 -10.27 -6.57
C SER A 164 14.87 -11.39 -7.06
N GLY A 165 15.25 -12.01 -8.18
CA GLY A 165 14.51 -13.15 -8.68
C GLY A 165 14.66 -13.35 -10.18
N ARG A 166 13.68 -14.01 -10.77
CA ARG A 166 13.63 -14.27 -12.21
C ARG A 166 12.85 -13.16 -12.90
N GLY A 167 13.47 -12.49 -13.86
CA GLY A 167 12.84 -11.42 -14.63
C GLY A 167 11.65 -11.93 -15.44
N GLY A 168 10.56 -11.15 -15.48
CA GLY A 168 9.27 -11.52 -16.06
C GLY A 168 9.22 -11.73 -17.58
N GLN A 169 10.34 -11.64 -18.31
CA GLN A 169 10.38 -11.66 -19.78
C GLN A 169 10.95 -12.95 -20.40
N GLY A 170 10.75 -14.11 -19.77
CA GLY A 170 10.96 -15.43 -20.40
C GLY A 170 12.41 -15.79 -20.78
N GLN A 171 13.37 -14.87 -20.69
CA GLN A 171 14.78 -15.06 -21.10
C GLN A 171 15.64 -15.78 -20.05
N GLY A 172 15.05 -16.27 -18.95
CA GLY A 172 15.82 -16.89 -17.86
C GLY A 172 16.82 -15.94 -17.18
N ARG A 173 16.69 -14.63 -17.39
CA ARG A 173 17.55 -13.63 -16.76
C ARG A 173 17.16 -13.44 -15.31
N PHE A 174 18.14 -13.50 -14.43
CA PHE A 174 17.99 -13.08 -13.05
C PHE A 174 18.12 -11.55 -12.97
N VAL A 175 17.32 -10.97 -12.08
CA VAL A 175 17.26 -9.53 -11.85
C VAL A 175 17.44 -9.26 -10.38
N GLU A 176 18.10 -8.15 -10.08
CA GLU A 176 18.23 -7.60 -8.74
C GLU A 176 18.11 -6.08 -8.89
N ASP A 177 17.30 -5.47 -8.03
CA ASP A 177 17.11 -4.03 -7.99
C ASP A 177 16.79 -3.58 -6.57
N GLN A 178 16.98 -2.30 -6.29
CA GLN A 178 16.63 -1.69 -5.02
C GLN A 178 16.24 -0.23 -5.23
N GLY A 179 15.41 0.29 -4.33
CA GLY A 179 15.00 1.67 -4.35
C GLY A 179 14.81 2.22 -2.95
N THR A 180 15.08 3.51 -2.81
CA THR A 180 14.92 4.25 -1.56
C THR A 180 13.89 5.36 -1.75
N ASN A 181 12.98 5.49 -0.80
CA ASN A 181 11.91 6.48 -0.76
C ASN A 181 11.13 6.57 -2.09
N MET A 182 10.80 5.41 -2.64
CA MET A 182 10.11 5.31 -3.92
C MET A 182 8.60 5.34 -3.72
N ALA A 183 7.90 6.13 -4.53
CA ALA A 183 6.44 6.09 -4.57
C ALA A 183 5.99 4.71 -5.08
N MET A 184 5.20 4.00 -4.29
CA MET A 184 4.66 2.68 -4.61
C MET A 184 3.31 2.80 -5.28
N VAL A 185 2.38 3.50 -4.62
CA VAL A 185 1.02 3.69 -5.12
C VAL A 185 0.45 5.04 -4.69
N ASP A 186 -0.38 5.61 -5.56
CA ASP A 186 -1.28 6.71 -5.22
C ASP A 186 -2.68 6.20 -4.94
N PHE A 187 -3.39 6.88 -4.04
CA PHE A 187 -4.78 6.61 -3.72
C PHE A 187 -5.49 7.88 -3.23
N ILE A 188 -6.82 7.85 -3.28
CA ILE A 188 -7.66 8.99 -2.88
C ILE A 188 -8.35 8.67 -1.56
N LEU A 189 -8.14 9.47 -0.54
CA LEU A 189 -8.82 9.41 0.75
C LEU A 189 -10.28 9.95 0.65
N PRO A 190 -11.21 9.51 1.51
CA PRO A 190 -12.58 10.04 1.54
C PRO A 190 -12.66 11.48 2.05
N GLY A 191 -11.61 11.98 2.69
CA GLY A 191 -11.49 13.35 3.20
C GLY A 191 -10.11 13.60 3.79
N ALA A 192 -9.86 14.83 4.25
CA ALA A 192 -8.63 15.17 4.94
C ALA A 192 -8.55 14.52 6.32
N ILE A 193 -7.38 13.96 6.65
CA ILE A 193 -7.05 13.49 7.99
C ILE A 193 -6.85 14.72 8.88
N LYS A 194 -7.54 14.78 10.02
CA LYS A 194 -7.42 15.90 10.97
C LYS A 194 -6.71 15.46 12.24
N PRO A 195 -5.89 16.33 12.85
CA PRO A 195 -5.24 16.02 14.12
C PRO A 195 -6.25 15.65 15.23
N GLY A 196 -5.92 14.65 16.05
CA GLY A 196 -6.72 14.29 17.22
C GLY A 196 -8.13 13.77 16.92
N THR A 197 -8.34 13.20 15.74
CA THR A 197 -9.63 12.63 15.32
C THR A 197 -9.47 11.20 14.80
N ASP A 198 -10.50 10.38 14.97
CA ASP A 198 -10.57 9.10 14.28
C ASP A 198 -10.70 9.32 12.77
N PHE A 199 -9.96 8.52 12.01
CA PHE A 199 -10.02 8.53 10.56
C PHE A 199 -10.03 7.10 10.03
N LYS A 200 -10.93 6.83 9.08
CA LYS A 200 -11.03 5.51 8.42
C LYS A 200 -11.22 5.69 6.93
N ALA A 201 -10.34 5.09 6.15
CA ALA A 201 -10.43 4.97 4.70
C ALA A 201 -10.16 3.51 4.35
N GLN A 202 -11.18 2.77 3.91
CA GLN A 202 -11.04 1.36 3.60
C GLN A 202 -11.04 1.12 2.09
N ASN A 203 -10.25 0.15 1.65
CA ASN A 203 -10.22 -0.40 0.30
C ASN A 203 -10.12 0.67 -0.79
N ARG A 204 -9.21 1.64 -0.59
CA ARG A 204 -9.01 2.75 -1.52
C ARG A 204 -8.23 2.25 -2.73
N SER A 205 -8.86 2.30 -3.91
CA SER A 205 -8.25 1.89 -5.17
C SER A 205 -6.93 2.63 -5.42
N THR A 206 -5.95 1.90 -5.92
CA THR A 206 -4.58 2.39 -6.10
C THR A 206 -4.18 2.53 -7.56
N VAL A 207 -3.25 3.45 -7.80
CA VAL A 207 -2.53 3.61 -9.08
C VAL A 207 -1.05 3.34 -8.82
N ALA A 208 -0.46 2.42 -9.57
CA ALA A 208 0.95 2.07 -9.47
C ALA A 208 1.86 3.25 -9.81
N ARG A 209 2.99 3.31 -9.11
CA ARG A 209 4.08 4.28 -9.31
C ARG A 209 5.40 3.54 -9.54
N ASP A 210 6.46 4.30 -9.84
CA ASP A 210 7.75 3.75 -10.25
C ASP A 210 8.34 2.74 -9.27
N GLY A 211 8.12 2.92 -7.96
CA GLY A 211 8.58 1.98 -6.94
C GLY A 211 7.97 0.59 -7.10
N LEU A 212 6.65 0.53 -7.34
CA LEU A 212 5.95 -0.74 -7.53
C LEU A 212 6.28 -1.39 -8.88
N GLU A 213 6.48 -0.58 -9.92
CA GLU A 213 6.93 -1.07 -11.22
C GLU A 213 8.30 -1.76 -11.09
N LYS A 214 9.25 -1.13 -10.41
CA LYS A 214 10.59 -1.71 -10.23
C LYS A 214 10.61 -2.90 -9.27
N SER A 215 9.81 -2.89 -8.22
CA SER A 215 9.83 -3.96 -7.22
C SER A 215 9.15 -5.26 -7.67
N LEU A 216 8.17 -5.19 -8.59
CA LEU A 216 7.39 -6.36 -9.03
C LEU A 216 7.41 -6.61 -10.55
N LEU A 217 7.95 -5.68 -11.34
CA LEU A 217 8.22 -5.75 -12.79
C LEU A 217 7.01 -5.99 -13.72
N ASN A 218 5.84 -6.32 -13.16
CA ASN A 218 4.62 -6.65 -13.89
C ASN A 218 3.57 -5.52 -13.87
N TYR A 219 3.86 -4.42 -13.17
CA TYR A 219 2.95 -3.28 -13.03
C TYR A 219 3.61 -2.03 -13.60
N LYS A 220 2.86 -1.24 -14.38
CA LYS A 220 3.39 -0.02 -15.01
C LYS A 220 3.08 1.21 -14.19
N ASN A 221 3.99 2.18 -14.14
CA ASN A 221 3.68 3.49 -13.57
C ASN A 221 2.45 4.09 -14.26
N GLY A 222 1.52 4.60 -13.45
CA GLY A 222 0.23 5.11 -13.91
C GLY A 222 -0.85 4.04 -14.14
N GLN A 223 -0.51 2.74 -14.02
CA GLN A 223 -1.49 1.67 -14.12
C GLN A 223 -2.43 1.68 -12.92
N LYS A 224 -3.74 1.75 -13.18
CA LYS A 224 -4.74 1.44 -12.15
C LYS A 224 -4.66 -0.04 -11.77
N LEU A 225 -4.57 -0.31 -10.48
CA LEU A 225 -4.49 -1.67 -9.97
C LEU A 225 -5.90 -2.16 -9.63
N ASP A 226 -6.51 -2.90 -10.56
CA ASP A 226 -7.77 -3.59 -10.27
C ASP A 226 -7.55 -4.57 -9.10
N ASP A 227 -8.46 -4.57 -8.12
CA ASP A 227 -8.32 -5.30 -6.86
C ASP A 227 -7.03 -4.96 -6.08
N GLY A 228 -6.40 -3.83 -6.38
CA GLY A 228 -5.34 -3.20 -5.60
C GLY A 228 -5.94 -2.10 -4.72
N TYR A 229 -5.56 -2.11 -3.44
CA TYR A 229 -6.07 -1.19 -2.45
C TYR A 229 -5.06 -0.86 -1.33
N VAL A 230 -5.30 0.30 -0.73
CA VAL A 230 -4.76 0.71 0.56
C VAL A 230 -5.93 1.04 1.50
N SER A 231 -5.83 0.60 2.75
CA SER A 231 -6.70 1.07 3.83
C SER A 231 -5.87 1.84 4.86
N VAL A 232 -6.39 2.94 5.37
CA VAL A 232 -5.76 3.77 6.40
C VAL A 232 -6.74 3.92 7.55
N VAL A 233 -6.30 3.55 8.75
CA VAL A 233 -7.02 3.76 10.00
C VAL A 233 -6.11 4.53 10.95
N VAL A 234 -6.58 5.66 11.45
CA VAL A 234 -5.93 6.44 12.51
C VAL A 234 -6.92 6.54 13.66
N TYR A 235 -6.49 6.20 14.86
CA TYR A 235 -7.33 6.35 16.04
C TYR A 235 -7.09 7.69 16.72
N LYS A 236 -8.12 8.25 17.33
CA LYS A 236 -8.07 9.55 18.03
C LYS A 236 -6.99 9.62 19.10
N ASN A 237 -6.72 8.49 19.76
CA ASN A 237 -5.72 8.36 20.83
C ASN A 237 -4.29 8.23 20.31
N ALA A 238 -4.07 8.26 18.99
CA ALA A 238 -2.74 8.31 18.43
C ALA A 238 -2.05 9.63 18.83
N GLU A 239 -0.94 9.54 19.55
CA GLU A 239 -0.14 10.69 19.99
C GLU A 239 0.72 11.22 18.83
N LEU A 240 0.07 11.83 17.85
CA LEU A 240 0.73 12.33 16.63
C LEU A 240 1.13 13.81 16.77
N PRO A 241 2.42 14.16 16.58
CA PRO A 241 2.88 15.54 16.52
C PRO A 241 2.08 16.40 15.52
N GLN A 242 1.63 17.57 15.97
CA GLN A 242 0.96 18.57 15.13
C GLN A 242 1.99 19.48 14.45
N VAL A 243 1.79 19.82 13.18
CA VAL A 243 2.60 20.84 12.49
C VAL A 243 1.82 22.15 12.48
N ASP A 244 2.26 23.11 13.29
CA ASP A 244 1.77 24.49 13.26
C ASP A 244 2.43 25.25 12.10
N THR A 245 1.66 25.67 11.11
CA THR A 245 2.15 26.52 10.01
C THR A 245 2.22 28.00 10.42
N THR A 246 2.88 28.30 11.54
CA THR A 246 3.20 29.69 11.89
C THR A 246 4.49 30.07 11.15
N PRO A 247 4.55 31.17 10.38
CA PRO A 247 5.79 31.58 9.73
C PRO A 247 6.81 31.93 10.82
N SER A 248 7.85 31.10 10.96
CA SER A 248 8.91 31.30 11.94
C SER A 248 9.83 32.44 11.49
N GLY A 249 9.49 33.65 11.93
CA GLY A 249 10.44 34.73 12.13
C GLY A 249 11.24 34.50 13.40
N SER A 250 12.56 34.60 13.29
CA SER A 250 13.59 34.49 14.33
C SER A 250 13.20 35.02 15.73
N SER A 251 13.40 34.21 16.77
CA SER A 251 14.43 34.47 17.80
C SER A 251 14.44 33.35 18.85
N GLN A 252 15.62 32.77 19.04
CA GLN A 252 16.01 32.05 20.24
C GLN A 252 15.69 32.89 21.49
N THR A 253 15.07 32.30 22.51
CA THR A 253 15.38 32.47 23.94
C THR A 253 14.55 31.47 24.75
N GLN A 254 15.24 30.55 25.40
CA GLN A 254 14.70 29.63 26.40
C GLN A 254 14.07 30.38 27.58
N LYS A 255 12.95 29.87 28.11
CA LYS A 255 12.47 30.02 29.51
C LYS A 255 11.57 28.81 29.78
N ILE A 256 12.06 27.76 30.42
CA ILE A 256 12.16 27.56 31.88
C ILE A 256 10.80 27.82 32.56
N VAL A 257 10.26 26.72 33.09
CA VAL A 257 9.08 26.60 33.94
C VAL A 257 9.12 27.61 35.09
N ALA A 258 8.07 28.41 35.25
CA ALA A 258 7.89 29.29 36.41
C ALA A 258 6.63 28.87 37.19
N ILE A 259 6.90 28.30 38.37
CA ILE A 259 5.96 28.07 39.46
C ILE A 259 5.54 29.43 40.05
N VAL A 260 4.24 29.54 40.31
CA VAL A 260 3.59 30.66 40.98
C VAL A 260 4.04 30.76 42.43
N LEU A 261 4.52 31.92 42.87
CA LEU A 261 4.29 32.46 44.23
C LEU A 261 4.51 33.98 44.19
N GLY A 262 3.58 34.71 44.82
CA GLY A 262 3.47 36.16 44.69
C GLY A 262 4.30 37.00 45.66
N VAL A 263 3.72 38.18 45.96
CA VAL A 263 4.10 39.23 46.93
C VAL A 263 4.76 40.48 46.33
N ILE A 264 3.89 41.44 45.98
CA ILE A 264 3.81 42.86 46.38
C ILE A 264 5.10 43.53 46.92
N THR A 265 5.54 44.62 46.27
CA THR A 265 5.94 45.95 46.81
C THR A 265 6.44 46.82 45.62
N ALA A 266 5.73 47.88 45.19
CA ALA A 266 5.67 49.24 45.74
C ALA A 266 6.85 50.17 45.35
N ILE A 267 6.52 51.11 44.46
CA ILE A 267 6.79 52.57 44.53
C ILE A 267 8.15 53.17 44.05
N ALA A 268 7.97 54.21 43.23
CA ALA A 268 8.76 55.43 42.97
C ALA A 268 10.05 55.38 42.13
N ALA A 269 10.06 56.09 40.99
CA ALA A 269 10.43 57.51 40.86
C ALA A 269 10.43 57.87 39.35
N ILE A 270 9.53 58.72 38.85
CA ILE A 270 9.64 60.19 38.64
C ILE A 270 10.86 60.60 37.79
N LEU A 271 10.57 61.46 36.80
CA LEU A 271 11.44 62.31 35.95
C LEU A 271 11.87 61.65 34.62
N GLY A 272 11.66 62.23 33.45
CA GLY A 272 11.21 63.58 33.12
C GLY A 272 10.95 63.72 31.62
N VAL A 273 10.13 64.71 31.33
CA VAL A 273 9.66 65.16 30.02
C VAL A 273 10.77 65.93 29.29
N ALA A 274 10.99 65.66 28.00
CA ALA A 274 11.38 66.61 26.95
C ALA A 274 11.58 65.80 25.65
N ALA A 275 10.64 65.77 24.69
CA ALA A 275 10.39 66.81 23.70
C ALA A 275 11.69 67.42 23.14
N PHE A 276 12.09 67.04 21.93
CA PHE A 276 12.49 67.99 20.87
C PHE A 276 12.52 67.30 19.51
N ALA A 277 12.29 68.12 18.50
CA ALA A 277 11.85 67.77 17.16
C ALA A 277 12.95 67.20 16.25
N MET A 278 12.45 66.55 15.19
CA MET A 278 13.06 66.31 13.86
C MET A 278 13.78 67.56 13.28
N PRO A 279 14.55 67.52 12.15
CA PRO A 279 14.46 66.54 11.05
C PRO A 279 15.76 66.14 10.29
N ASN A 280 15.67 65.00 9.60
CA ASN A 280 15.99 64.79 8.17
C ASN A 280 17.36 65.27 7.62
N ILE A 281 18.30 64.35 7.37
CA ILE A 281 19.20 64.39 6.21
C ILE A 281 19.41 62.97 5.68
N GLN A 282 19.08 62.77 4.41
CA GLN A 282 19.38 61.58 3.61
C GLN A 282 20.82 61.59 3.13
N PHE A 283 21.44 60.42 3.02
CA PHE A 283 22.06 59.87 1.81
C PHE A 283 22.13 58.35 1.93
#